data_AF-A0A7T1MAD3-F1
#
_entry.id   AF-A0A7T1MAD3-F1
#
_cell.length_a   1.000
_cell.length_b   1.000
_cell.length_c   1.000
_cell.angle_alpha   90.00
_cell.angle_beta   90.00
_cell.angle_gamma   90.00
#
_symmetry.space_group_name_H-M   'P 1'
#
loop_
_entity.id
_entity.type
_entity.pdbx_description
1 polymer ?
#
loop_
_entity_poly.entity_id
_entity_poly.type
_entity_poly.pdbx_seq_one_letter_code
_entity_poly.pdbx_strand_id
1 'polypeptide(L)'
;MRPHSDRDSLVHQFLSLADALARQFSRRYPDLLEPGDAQGVARLELVRACSRVTDPLTAPAYLKRCIHGALAHWIRDRALLVRLPKSARSEAPWKHQSLDLPLPGGGGSWLDLLPAPDQTSGLEAEVGDPGLEAMLDQLPASQAAAIRLTVLQGLSLRDAAKQLGLSAMSVQRAQKKALEALRQQVSA
;
A
#
# COMPACT_ATOMS: atom_id res chain seq x y z
N MET A 1 18.72 -23.32 29.77
CA MET A 1 17.28 -22.96 29.90
C MET A 1 17.01 -22.67 31.37
N ARG A 2 16.46 -21.51 31.74
CA ARG A 2 15.98 -21.27 33.11
C ARG A 2 14.74 -22.14 33.38
N PRO A 3 14.53 -22.63 34.61
CA PRO A 3 13.30 -23.33 34.96
C PRO A 3 12.09 -22.40 34.79
N HIS A 4 10.94 -22.96 34.40
CA HIS A 4 9.72 -22.19 34.13
C HIS A 4 9.30 -21.32 35.33
N SER A 5 9.48 -21.82 36.56
CA SER A 5 9.20 -21.10 37.80
C SER A 5 9.98 -19.78 37.98
N ASP A 6 11.26 -19.75 37.60
CA ASP A 6 12.10 -18.54 37.72
C ASP A 6 11.78 -17.49 36.65
N ARG A 7 11.32 -17.94 35.49
CA ARG A 7 10.86 -17.03 34.44
C ARG A 7 9.53 -16.41 34.85
N ASP A 8 8.61 -17.21 35.36
CA ASP A 8 7.27 -16.75 35.70
C ASP A 8 7.30 -15.78 36.88
N SER A 9 8.19 -16.00 37.87
CA SER A 9 8.42 -15.04 38.97
C SER A 9 8.92 -13.68 38.48
N LEU A 10 9.86 -13.66 37.53
CA LEU A 10 10.34 -12.41 36.90
C LEU A 10 9.25 -11.70 36.10
N VAL A 11 8.40 -12.44 35.38
CA VAL A 11 7.27 -11.86 34.67
C VAL A 11 6.31 -11.17 35.66
N HIS A 12 5.98 -11.83 36.77
CA HIS A 12 5.14 -11.22 37.80
C HIS A 12 5.78 -9.99 38.44
N GLN A 13 7.09 -10.02 38.71
CA GLN A 13 7.83 -8.90 39.28
C GLN A 13 7.76 -7.65 38.39
N PHE A 14 7.84 -7.80 37.07
CA PHE A 14 7.90 -6.69 36.12
C PHE A 14 6.59 -6.41 35.38
N LEU A 15 5.48 -7.04 35.77
CA LEU A 15 4.17 -6.83 35.14
C LEU A 15 3.72 -5.36 35.21
N SER A 16 3.93 -4.71 36.36
CA SER A 16 3.58 -3.30 36.57
C SER A 16 4.37 -2.35 35.67
N LEU A 17 5.63 -2.68 35.38
CA LEU A 17 6.48 -1.94 34.43
C LEU A 17 5.89 -2.03 33.01
N ALA A 18 5.52 -3.22 32.57
CA ALA A 18 4.91 -3.42 31.25
C ALA A 18 3.58 -2.65 31.13
N ASP A 19 2.72 -2.73 32.15
CA ASP A 19 1.44 -2.02 32.17
C ASP A 19 1.60 -0.50 32.24
N ALA A 20 2.65 0.00 32.91
CA ALA A 20 2.97 1.43 32.94
C ALA A 20 3.44 1.93 31.58
N LEU A 21 4.33 1.18 30.90
CA LEU A 21 4.82 1.53 29.57
C LEU A 21 3.70 1.48 28.52
N ALA A 22 2.84 0.46 28.58
CA ALA A 22 1.66 0.36 27.72
C ALA A 22 0.73 1.56 27.87
N ARG A 23 0.39 1.94 29.12
CA ARG A 23 -0.43 3.13 29.40
C ARG A 23 0.21 4.43 28.93
N GLN A 24 1.52 4.57 29.08
CA GLN A 24 2.23 5.74 28.57
C GLN A 24 2.18 5.82 27.04
N PHE A 25 2.32 4.67 26.36
CA PHE A 25 2.29 4.59 24.91
C PHE A 25 0.91 4.89 24.33
N SER A 26 -0.15 4.29 24.86
CA SER A 26 -1.52 4.55 24.40
C SER A 26 -1.94 5.99 24.63
N ARG A 27 -1.53 6.61 25.75
CA ARG A 27 -1.75 8.06 25.98
C ARG A 27 -1.01 8.95 25.00
N ARG A 28 0.16 8.53 24.53
CA ARG A 28 0.95 9.27 23.54
C ARG A 28 0.36 9.14 22.12
N TYR A 29 -0.31 8.03 21.84
CA TYR A 29 -0.86 7.69 20.52
C TYR A 29 -2.32 7.20 20.60
N PRO A 30 -3.26 8.03 21.10
CA PRO A 30 -4.63 7.60 21.40
C PRO A 30 -5.42 7.16 20.16
N ASP A 31 -5.16 7.78 19.00
CA ASP A 31 -5.84 7.46 17.74
C ASP A 31 -5.30 6.18 17.06
N LEU A 32 -4.14 5.68 17.50
CA LEU A 32 -3.39 4.63 16.80
C LEU A 32 -3.28 3.33 17.59
N LEU A 33 -3.37 3.40 18.92
CA LEU A 33 -3.12 2.25 19.78
C LEU A 33 -4.13 2.22 20.92
N GLU A 34 -5.04 1.25 20.85
CA GLU A 34 -5.99 1.03 21.93
C GLU A 34 -5.28 0.60 23.23
N PRO A 35 -5.79 0.99 24.42
CA PRO A 35 -5.16 0.63 25.68
C PRO A 35 -5.03 -0.88 25.90
N GLY A 36 -6.02 -1.66 25.47
CA GLY A 36 -6.01 -3.13 25.58
C GLY A 36 -4.92 -3.77 24.71
N ASP A 37 -4.78 -3.30 23.48
CA ASP A 37 -3.73 -3.76 22.57
C ASP A 37 -2.33 -3.39 23.07
N ALA A 38 -2.16 -2.16 23.56
CA ALA A 38 -0.90 -1.71 24.15
C ALA A 38 -0.47 -2.65 25.30
N GLN A 39 -1.42 -2.98 26.17
CA GLN A 39 -1.20 -3.87 27.30
C GLN A 39 -0.85 -5.29 26.84
N GLY A 40 -1.60 -5.83 25.88
CA GLY A 40 -1.34 -7.15 25.30
C GLY A 40 0.06 -7.27 24.69
N VAL A 41 0.45 -6.28 23.88
CA VAL A 41 1.79 -6.23 23.24
C VAL A 41 2.89 -6.14 24.29
N ALA A 42 2.75 -5.24 25.28
CA ALA A 42 3.75 -5.07 26.32
C ALA A 42 3.94 -6.34 27.16
N ARG A 43 2.85 -7.01 27.55
CA ARG A 43 2.89 -8.25 28.34
C ARG A 43 3.45 -9.42 27.55
N LEU A 44 3.08 -9.56 26.27
CA LEU A 44 3.64 -10.59 25.39
C LEU A 44 5.16 -10.46 25.28
N GLU A 45 5.64 -9.23 25.14
CA GLU A 45 7.07 -8.96 24.97
C GLU A 45 7.83 -9.05 26.28
N LEU A 46 7.20 -8.74 27.41
CA LEU A 46 7.72 -9.07 28.73
C LEU A 46 8.00 -10.58 28.85
N VAL A 47 7.02 -11.43 28.52
CA VAL A 47 7.17 -12.90 28.58
C VAL A 47 8.32 -13.38 27.69
N ARG A 48 8.42 -12.84 26.46
CA ARG A 48 9.51 -13.17 25.53
C ARG A 48 10.87 -12.71 26.03
N ALA A 49 10.97 -11.47 26.51
CA ALA A 49 12.23 -10.85 26.92
C ALA A 49 12.76 -11.41 28.25
N CYS A 50 11.88 -11.76 29.20
CA CYS A 50 12.26 -12.39 30.47
C CYS A 50 13.05 -13.70 30.28
N SER A 51 12.83 -14.43 29.17
CA SER A 51 13.61 -15.63 28.85
C SER A 51 15.09 -15.38 28.57
N ARG A 52 15.46 -14.12 28.25
CA ARG A 52 16.81 -13.70 27.86
C ARG A 52 17.54 -12.89 28.93
N VAL A 53 16.86 -12.56 30.03
CA VAL A 53 17.46 -11.85 31.16
C VAL A 53 18.45 -12.77 31.84
N THR A 54 19.69 -12.34 32.00
CA THR A 54 20.76 -13.07 32.71
C THR A 54 20.97 -12.54 34.11
N ASP A 55 20.89 -11.21 34.28
CA ASP A 55 21.09 -10.53 35.56
C ASP A 55 19.82 -9.72 35.94
N PRO A 56 19.27 -9.91 37.16
CA PRO A 56 18.11 -9.17 37.64
C PRO A 56 18.32 -7.65 37.75
N LEU A 57 19.55 -7.18 38.02
CA LEU A 57 19.83 -5.75 38.22
C LEU A 57 19.72 -4.96 36.91
N THR A 58 20.14 -5.57 35.80
CA THR A 58 20.05 -4.98 34.46
C THR A 58 18.70 -5.22 33.78
N ALA A 59 17.86 -6.09 34.33
CA ALA A 59 16.56 -6.46 33.76
C ALA A 59 15.63 -5.27 33.46
N PRO A 60 15.43 -4.27 34.35
CA PRO A 60 14.47 -3.19 34.09
C PRO A 60 14.82 -2.36 32.84
N ALA A 61 16.10 -2.03 32.67
CA ALA A 61 16.57 -1.25 31.52
C ALA A 61 16.42 -2.05 30.21
N TYR A 62 16.77 -3.33 30.24
CA TYR A 62 16.62 -4.24 29.11
C TYR A 62 15.16 -4.42 28.71
N LEU A 63 14.28 -4.76 29.67
CA LEU A 63 12.86 -4.98 29.45
C LEU A 63 12.17 -3.73 28.94
N LYS A 64 12.47 -2.56 29.51
CA LYS A 64 11.96 -1.27 29.02
C LYS A 64 12.31 -1.06 27.54
N ARG A 65 13.55 -1.35 27.13
CA ARG A 65 13.98 -1.22 25.74
C ARG A 65 13.22 -2.19 24.81
N CYS A 66 13.06 -3.44 25.22
CA CYS A 66 12.34 -4.45 24.44
C CYS A 66 10.85 -4.10 24.29
N ILE A 67 10.17 -3.76 25.39
CA ILE A 67 8.73 -3.42 25.40
C ILE A 67 8.48 -2.18 24.55
N HIS A 68 9.29 -1.12 24.73
CA HIS A 68 9.16 0.09 23.91
C HIS A 68 9.38 -0.19 22.43
N GLY A 69 10.38 -1.02 22.09
CA GLY A 69 10.64 -1.43 20.72
C GLY A 69 9.44 -2.14 20.11
N ALA A 70 8.86 -3.09 20.83
CA ALA A 70 7.72 -3.85 20.34
C ALA A 70 6.44 -3.02 20.19
N LEU A 71 6.15 -2.12 21.13
CA LEU A 71 5.05 -1.16 21.00
C LEU A 71 5.22 -0.27 19.76
N ALA A 72 6.43 0.24 19.53
CA ALA A 72 6.74 1.03 18.34
C ALA A 72 6.60 0.21 17.05
N HIS A 73 7.03 -1.06 17.05
CA HIS A 73 6.85 -1.95 15.90
C HIS A 73 5.38 -2.26 15.62
N TRP A 74 4.59 -2.51 16.66
CA TRP A 74 3.15 -2.74 16.49
C TRP A 74 2.47 -1.53 15.85
N ILE A 75 2.74 -0.31 16.33
CA ILE A 75 2.18 0.91 15.71
C ILE A 75 2.64 1.04 14.26
N ARG A 76 3.92 0.78 13.99
CA ARG A 76 4.49 0.88 12.64
C ARG A 76 3.79 -0.05 11.64
N ASP A 77 3.44 -1.25 12.07
CA ASP A 77 3.02 -2.35 11.18
C ASP A 77 1.52 -2.64 11.20
N ARG A 78 0.81 -2.27 12.27
CA ARG A 78 -0.61 -2.66 12.48
C ARG A 78 -1.56 -1.51 12.79
N ALA A 79 -1.07 -0.39 13.33
CA ALA A 79 -1.94 0.75 13.66
C ALA A 79 -2.33 1.62 12.45
N LEU A 80 -1.52 1.61 11.39
CA LEU A 80 -1.76 2.46 10.22
C LEU A 80 -2.63 1.71 9.22
N LEU A 81 -3.77 2.29 8.82
CA LEU A 81 -4.58 1.74 7.72
C LEU A 81 -3.78 1.61 6.41
N VAL A 82 -2.90 2.58 6.15
CA VAL A 82 -1.98 2.54 5.00
C VAL A 82 -0.54 2.56 5.51
N ARG A 83 0.22 1.54 5.14
CA ARG A 83 1.61 1.41 5.58
C ARG A 83 2.50 2.41 4.84
N LEU A 84 3.07 3.36 5.57
CA LEU A 84 3.97 4.37 5.01
C LEU A 84 5.45 4.06 5.28
N PRO A 85 6.34 4.24 4.27
CA PRO A 85 7.79 4.22 4.48
C PRO A 85 8.23 5.36 5.39
N LYS A 86 9.39 5.22 6.05
CA LYS A 86 9.85 6.17 7.09
C LYS A 86 10.00 7.61 6.57
N SER A 87 10.48 7.80 5.34
CA SER A 87 10.66 9.11 4.71
C SER A 87 9.33 9.85 4.50
N ALA A 88 8.28 9.14 4.10
CA ALA A 88 6.96 9.74 3.86
C ALA A 88 6.23 10.16 5.15
N ARG A 89 6.67 9.68 6.32
CA ARG A 89 5.99 9.95 7.61
C ARG A 89 6.22 11.36 8.14
N SER A 90 7.35 12.00 7.80
CA SER A 90 7.60 13.39 8.22
C SER A 90 6.84 14.40 7.37
N GLU A 91 6.49 14.04 6.14
CA GLU A 91 5.87 14.93 5.16
C GLU A 91 4.34 14.85 5.16
N ALA A 92 3.76 13.79 5.74
CA ALA A 92 2.34 13.51 5.64
C ALA A 92 1.61 13.58 6.99
N PRO A 93 0.94 14.71 7.33
CA PRO A 93 -0.07 14.77 8.39
C PRO A 93 -1.40 14.11 7.96
N TRP A 94 -1.34 13.07 7.13
CA TRP A 94 -2.52 12.51 6.47
C TRP A 94 -3.16 11.51 7.43
N LYS A 95 -4.38 11.82 7.88
CA LYS A 95 -5.22 10.92 8.66
C LYS A 95 -6.26 10.30 7.74
N HIS A 96 -6.62 9.05 8.00
CA HIS A 96 -7.77 8.45 7.33
C HIS A 96 -9.07 9.02 7.93
N GLN A 97 -10.11 9.10 7.12
CA GLN A 97 -11.47 9.38 7.57
C GLN A 97 -12.30 8.11 7.32
N SER A 98 -13.09 7.69 8.31
CA SER A 98 -14.07 6.62 8.06
C SER A 98 -15.18 7.16 7.16
N LEU A 99 -15.54 6.40 6.14
CA LEU A 99 -16.66 6.77 5.26
C LEU A 99 -18.02 6.56 5.94
N ASP A 100 -18.07 5.69 6.95
CA ASP A 100 -19.27 5.41 7.73
C ASP A 100 -19.53 6.47 8.82
N LEU A 101 -18.62 7.44 9.01
CA LEU A 101 -18.82 8.50 10.00
C LEU A 101 -20.04 9.35 9.58
N PRO A 102 -20.97 9.66 10.50
CA PRO A 102 -22.09 10.54 10.17
C PRO A 102 -21.60 11.93 9.79
N LEU A 103 -22.31 12.55 8.85
CA LEU A 103 -22.03 13.92 8.43
C LEU A 103 -22.36 14.94 9.54
N PRO A 104 -21.58 16.03 9.65
CA PRO A 104 -21.94 17.15 10.52
C PRO A 104 -23.27 17.74 10.07
N GLY A 105 -24.28 17.73 10.95
CA GLY A 105 -25.64 18.19 10.64
C GLY A 105 -26.67 17.08 10.41
N GLY A 106 -26.25 15.81 10.40
CA GLY A 106 -27.15 14.66 10.24
C GLY A 106 -27.59 14.41 8.79
N GLY A 107 -28.18 13.24 8.53
CA GLY A 107 -28.76 12.92 7.21
C GLY A 107 -27.90 12.04 6.29
N GLY A 108 -26.90 11.33 6.80
CA GLY A 108 -26.12 10.37 6.02
C GLY A 108 -24.69 10.21 6.55
N SER A 109 -23.90 9.48 5.78
CA SER A 109 -22.47 9.21 6.02
C SER A 109 -21.60 9.87 4.93
N TRP A 110 -20.29 9.94 5.15
CA TRP A 110 -19.37 10.42 4.10
C TRP A 110 -19.41 9.55 2.83
N LEU A 111 -19.76 8.27 2.96
CA LEU A 111 -19.94 7.36 1.83
C LEU A 111 -21.03 7.84 0.86
N ASP A 112 -22.12 8.41 1.39
CA ASP A 112 -23.29 8.82 0.60
C ASP A 112 -23.00 10.06 -0.28
N LEU A 113 -21.92 10.80 0.01
CA LEU A 113 -21.47 11.94 -0.79
C LEU A 113 -20.52 11.55 -1.93
N LEU A 114 -19.97 10.34 -1.89
CA LEU A 114 -19.00 9.92 -2.90
C LEU A 114 -19.72 9.52 -4.19
N PRO A 115 -19.41 10.16 -5.33
CA PRO A 115 -19.93 9.70 -6.60
C PRO A 115 -19.42 8.29 -6.89
N ALA A 116 -20.31 7.43 -7.41
CA ALA A 116 -19.87 6.15 -7.93
C ALA A 116 -18.83 6.39 -9.05
N PRO A 117 -17.75 5.60 -9.12
CA PRO A 117 -16.80 5.73 -10.21
C PRO A 117 -17.53 5.57 -11.55
N ASP A 118 -17.15 6.38 -12.54
CA ASP A 118 -17.71 6.33 -13.89
C ASP A 118 -17.43 4.94 -14.49
N GLN A 119 -18.41 4.04 -14.38
CA GLN A 119 -18.34 2.70 -15.00
C GLN A 119 -18.35 2.79 -16.54
N THR A 120 -18.74 3.95 -17.08
CA THR A 120 -18.79 4.24 -18.51
C THR A 120 -17.41 4.33 -19.16
N SER A 121 -16.34 4.64 -18.43
CA SER A 121 -14.99 4.74 -19.03
C SER A 121 -14.48 3.40 -19.60
N GLY A 122 -14.98 2.27 -19.10
CA GLY A 122 -14.64 0.94 -19.62
C GLY A 122 -15.52 0.46 -20.77
N LEU A 123 -16.79 0.88 -20.81
CA LEU A 123 -17.76 0.47 -21.84
C LEU A 123 -17.71 1.36 -23.08
N GLU A 124 -17.41 2.66 -22.92
CA GLU A 124 -17.17 3.57 -24.04
C GLU A 124 -15.84 3.28 -24.75
N ALA A 125 -14.86 2.68 -24.04
CA ALA A 125 -13.58 2.29 -24.64
C ALA A 125 -13.69 1.09 -25.61
N GLU A 126 -14.74 0.27 -25.54
CA GLU A 126 -14.96 -0.81 -26.51
C GLU A 126 -15.54 -0.32 -27.84
N VAL A 127 -16.19 0.85 -27.84
CA VAL A 127 -16.51 1.55 -29.09
C VAL A 127 -15.26 2.31 -29.49
N GLY A 128 -14.33 1.60 -30.15
CA GLY A 128 -13.13 2.21 -30.71
C GLY A 128 -13.49 3.52 -31.40
N ASP A 129 -12.82 4.61 -31.00
CA ASP A 129 -13.09 5.94 -31.52
C ASP A 129 -13.14 5.88 -33.06
N PRO A 130 -14.30 6.10 -33.70
CA PRO A 130 -14.43 5.96 -35.15
C PRO A 130 -13.50 6.93 -35.89
N GLY A 131 -13.10 8.04 -35.25
CA GLY A 131 -12.06 8.92 -35.76
C GLY A 131 -10.68 8.27 -35.76
N LEU A 132 -10.34 7.53 -34.70
CA LEU A 132 -9.06 6.82 -34.59
C LEU A 132 -8.94 5.72 -35.64
N GLU A 133 -9.97 4.89 -35.83
CA GLU A 133 -9.93 3.85 -36.86
C GLU A 133 -9.82 4.44 -38.27
N ALA A 134 -10.53 5.54 -38.56
CA ALA A 134 -10.42 6.24 -39.83
C ALA A 134 -9.02 6.83 -40.08
N MET A 135 -8.31 7.26 -39.03
CA MET A 135 -6.92 7.71 -39.12
C MET A 135 -5.96 6.54 -39.34
N LEU A 136 -6.19 5.40 -38.68
CA LEU A 136 -5.39 4.19 -38.88
C LEU A 136 -5.53 3.63 -40.30
N ASP A 137 -6.73 3.71 -40.90
CA ASP A 137 -6.97 3.26 -42.27
C ASP A 137 -6.27 4.11 -43.34
N GLN A 138 -5.84 5.33 -43.01
CA GLN A 138 -5.02 6.17 -43.89
C GLN A 138 -3.53 5.79 -43.86
N LEU A 139 -3.09 5.00 -42.87
CA LEU A 139 -1.71 4.54 -42.76
C LEU A 139 -1.45 3.30 -43.64
N PRO A 140 -0.20 3.05 -44.03
CA PRO A 140 0.18 1.78 -44.64
C PRO A 140 -0.22 0.59 -43.78
N ALA A 141 -0.70 -0.50 -44.39
CA ALA A 141 -1.24 -1.66 -43.68
C ALA A 141 -0.32 -2.23 -42.58
N SER A 142 0.99 -2.26 -42.80
CA SER A 142 1.98 -2.73 -41.82
C SER A 142 2.13 -1.78 -40.61
N GLN A 143 1.91 -0.48 -40.80
CA GLN A 143 1.95 0.54 -39.77
C GLN A 143 0.67 0.53 -38.93
N ALA A 144 -0.50 0.47 -39.58
CA ALA A 144 -1.79 0.35 -38.91
C ALA A 144 -1.87 -0.93 -38.06
N ALA A 145 -1.47 -2.08 -38.63
CA ALA A 145 -1.46 -3.35 -37.90
C ALA A 145 -0.49 -3.34 -36.71
N ALA A 146 0.67 -2.69 -36.82
CA ALA A 146 1.61 -2.56 -35.71
C ALA A 146 1.02 -1.74 -34.54
N ILE A 147 0.25 -0.69 -34.81
CA ILE A 147 -0.39 0.15 -33.78
C ILE A 147 -1.57 -0.58 -33.13
N ARG A 148 -2.44 -1.22 -33.93
CA ARG A 148 -3.58 -2.00 -33.42
C ARG A 148 -3.12 -3.07 -32.44
N LEU A 149 -2.11 -3.86 -32.81
CA LEU A 149 -1.63 -4.95 -31.96
C LEU A 149 -0.86 -4.46 -30.73
N THR A 150 -0.04 -3.42 -30.83
CA THR A 150 0.84 -3.02 -29.73
C THR A 150 0.21 -1.98 -28.80
N VAL A 151 -0.38 -0.92 -29.34
CA VAL A 151 -0.88 0.22 -28.57
C VAL A 151 -2.32 0.00 -28.14
N LEU A 152 -3.19 -0.46 -29.05
CA LEU A 152 -4.62 -0.65 -28.74
C LEU A 152 -4.87 -1.96 -27.99
N GLN A 153 -4.22 -3.04 -28.40
CA GLN A 153 -4.38 -4.37 -27.77
C GLN A 153 -3.33 -4.69 -26.70
N GLY A 154 -2.31 -3.83 -26.53
CA GLY A 154 -1.29 -4.00 -25.47
C GLY A 154 -0.31 -5.16 -25.67
N LEU A 155 -0.21 -5.75 -26.88
CA LEU A 155 0.71 -6.86 -27.11
C LEU A 155 2.17 -6.39 -27.12
N SER A 156 3.07 -7.27 -26.68
CA SER A 156 4.50 -7.04 -26.79
C SER A 156 4.94 -6.98 -28.26
N LEU A 157 6.02 -6.25 -28.57
CA LEU A 157 6.58 -6.18 -29.93
C LEU A 157 6.92 -7.57 -30.50
N ARG A 158 7.28 -8.53 -29.63
CA ARG A 158 7.61 -9.90 -30.05
C ARG A 158 6.35 -10.70 -30.38
N ASP A 159 5.27 -10.51 -29.64
CA ASP A 159 4.03 -11.25 -29.88
C ASP A 159 3.27 -10.67 -31.08
N ALA A 160 3.25 -9.34 -31.23
CA ALA A 160 2.78 -8.68 -32.44
C ALA A 160 3.59 -9.13 -33.68
N ALA A 161 4.91 -9.26 -33.54
CA ALA A 161 5.77 -9.74 -34.63
C ALA A 161 5.47 -11.20 -35.02
N LYS A 162 5.21 -12.09 -34.06
CA LYS A 162 4.79 -13.46 -34.34
C LYS A 162 3.46 -13.50 -35.11
N GLN A 163 2.48 -12.69 -34.70
CA GLN A 163 1.17 -12.64 -35.37
C GLN A 163 1.25 -12.07 -36.80
N LEU A 164 2.13 -11.10 -37.02
CA LEU A 164 2.33 -10.49 -38.34
C LEU A 164 3.31 -11.26 -39.23
N GLY A 165 3.97 -12.30 -38.73
CA GLY A 165 5.02 -13.02 -39.46
C GLY A 165 6.27 -12.17 -39.73
N LEU A 166 6.56 -11.17 -38.88
CA LEU A 166 7.65 -10.21 -39.04
C LEU A 166 8.68 -10.34 -37.90
N SER A 167 9.79 -9.60 -38.02
CA SER A 167 10.71 -9.42 -36.89
C SER A 167 10.21 -8.33 -35.93
N ALA A 168 10.53 -8.45 -34.64
CA ALA A 168 10.20 -7.42 -33.64
C ALA A 168 10.75 -6.03 -34.01
N MET A 169 11.92 -5.97 -34.64
CA MET A 169 12.51 -4.72 -35.15
C MET A 169 11.74 -4.12 -36.33
N SER A 170 11.10 -4.96 -37.15
CA SER A 170 10.23 -4.50 -38.23
C SER A 170 8.93 -3.92 -37.68
N VAL A 171 8.33 -4.57 -36.68
CA VAL A 171 7.14 -4.05 -35.98
C VAL A 171 7.45 -2.74 -35.25
N GLN A 172 8.59 -2.65 -34.55
CA GLN A 172 9.01 -1.41 -33.88
C GLN A 172 9.20 -0.25 -34.87
N ARG A 173 9.84 -0.50 -36.02
CA ARG A 173 10.03 0.52 -37.06
C ARG A 173 8.70 0.97 -37.65
N ALA A 174 7.78 0.03 -37.90
CA ALA A 174 6.44 0.34 -38.40
C ALA A 174 5.65 1.15 -37.37
N GLN A 175 5.67 0.76 -36.09
CA GLN A 175 5.03 1.48 -34.98
C GLN A 175 5.56 2.92 -34.86
N LYS A 176 6.88 3.12 -34.90
CA LYS A 176 7.48 4.45 -34.78
C LYS A 176 7.06 5.38 -35.93
N LYS A 177 7.12 4.87 -37.17
CA LYS A 177 6.67 5.63 -38.35
C LYS A 177 5.17 5.97 -38.28
N ALA A 178 4.35 5.03 -37.82
CA ALA A 178 2.92 5.21 -37.65
C ALA A 178 2.63 6.34 -36.63
N LEU A 179 3.29 6.32 -35.47
CA LEU A 179 3.12 7.36 -34.44
C LEU A 179 3.61 8.74 -34.92
N GLU A 180 4.70 8.79 -35.67
CA GLU A 180 5.19 10.04 -36.28
C GLU A 180 4.18 10.61 -37.27
N ALA A 181 3.59 9.78 -38.14
CA ALA A 181 2.57 10.19 -39.10
C ALA A 181 1.27 10.66 -38.41
N LEU A 182 0.77 9.91 -37.43
CA LEU A 182 -0.42 10.29 -36.65
C LEU A 182 -0.19 11.61 -35.89
N ARG A 183 1.01 11.81 -35.32
CA ARG A 183 1.35 13.06 -34.64
C ARG A 183 1.28 14.25 -35.58
N GLN A 184 1.75 14.12 -36.82
CA GLN A 184 1.68 15.20 -37.82
C GLN A 184 0.23 15.53 -38.19
N GLN A 185 -0.64 14.52 -38.31
CA GLN A 185 -2.06 14.72 -38.61
C GLN A 185 -2.85 15.38 -37.48
N VAL A 186 -2.53 15.08 -36.21
CA VAL A 186 -3.20 15.71 -35.06
C VAL A 186 -2.72 17.14 -34.81
N SER A 187 -1.49 17.47 -35.23
CA SER A 187 -0.92 18.82 -35.08
C SER A 187 -1.26 19.79 -36.23
N ALA A 188 -1.99 19.34 -37.25
CA ALA A 188 -2.41 20.11 -38.41
C ALA A 188 -3.86 20.58 -38.26
#